data_AF-A0A8H4EKB5-F1
#
_entry.id   AF-A0A8H4EKB5-F1
#
_cell.length_a   1.000
_cell.length_b   1.000
_cell.length_c   1.000
_cell.angle_alpha   90.00
_cell.angle_beta   90.00
_cell.angle_gamma   90.00
#
_symmetry.space_group_name_H-M   'P 1'
#
loop_
_entity.id
_entity.type
_entity.pdbx_description
1 polymer ?
#
loop_
_entity_poly.entity_id
_entity_poly.type
_entity_poly.pdbx_seq_one_letter_code
_entity_poly.pdbx_strand_id
1 'polypeptide(L)'
;MAFDWRSIFEYETFKVVKVQDARLGVLYRLFQLTIAVYIIAEIFLKELYFQTEPPVPGAVRITLQAPDNLITPSYCNGPIPCTFWGANEILYPSDGAGVAFFTTRTSVTNYPNQPGCNTLRVSSPADPCFFKPTNNNVTILPKSYIADIEDFTLMVEHSVRGKATSIAIRNGLMDGELVSFNGTTIRKLTNATRTAINPRADGDIFSIQEILTAAGANLDSPSTAPGANKATGETYRSSGIVIVIIIEYKNVPFKKDEISYRYLPQVIDGNEYKVVENIYNTTDGSSTLIDRHGIRLVFQQHGTIGEFQFIALLTGLVASVALFKVAEVLVELIMLNLLPERNQYEEIKYYEIKHDD
;
A
#
# COMPACT_ATOMS: atom_id res chain seq x y z
N MET A 1 -63.39 21.57 8.66
CA MET A 1 -62.19 22.44 8.53
C MET A 1 -61.64 22.19 7.15
N ALA A 2 -61.81 23.14 6.23
CA ALA A 2 -61.19 23.05 4.92
C ALA A 2 -59.68 23.25 5.13
N PHE A 3 -58.87 22.33 4.63
CA PHE A 3 -57.42 22.41 4.66
C PHE A 3 -57.00 23.59 3.76
N ASP A 4 -56.50 24.66 4.37
CA ASP A 4 -56.14 25.88 3.64
C ASP A 4 -54.76 25.73 3.01
N TRP A 5 -54.75 25.29 1.74
CA TRP A 5 -53.54 25.15 0.94
C TRP A 5 -52.71 26.43 0.86
N ARG A 6 -53.31 27.62 1.05
CA ARG A 6 -52.56 28.89 0.99
C ARG A 6 -51.63 29.04 2.18
N SER A 7 -52.07 28.69 3.38
CA SER A 7 -51.24 28.69 4.58
C SER A 7 -50.02 27.77 4.48
N ILE A 8 -50.08 26.73 3.64
CA ILE A 8 -48.98 25.79 3.40
C ILE A 8 -47.95 26.36 2.43
N PHE A 9 -48.35 27.27 1.55
CA PHE A 9 -47.47 27.93 0.58
C PHE A 9 -47.06 29.35 1.01
N GLU A 10 -47.35 29.76 2.25
CA GLU A 10 -46.85 31.02 2.81
C GLU A 10 -45.35 30.91 3.12
N TYR A 11 -44.58 31.95 2.74
CA TYR A 11 -43.14 32.04 2.99
C TYR A 11 -42.87 33.20 3.96
N GLU A 12 -42.43 32.86 5.17
CA GLU A 12 -42.04 33.83 6.18
C GLU A 12 -40.65 34.40 5.90
N THR A 13 -40.51 35.72 6.03
CA THR A 13 -39.23 36.42 5.85
C THR A 13 -38.96 37.33 7.03
N PHE A 14 -37.69 37.45 7.40
CA PHE A 14 -37.27 38.30 8.50
C PHE A 14 -37.30 39.77 8.09
N LYS A 15 -37.87 40.62 8.94
CA LYS A 15 -37.74 42.08 8.80
C LYS A 15 -36.31 42.49 9.17
N VAL A 16 -35.60 43.12 8.25
CA VAL A 16 -34.21 43.57 8.45
C VAL A 16 -34.13 45.10 8.59
N VAL A 17 -33.23 45.58 9.45
CA VAL A 17 -32.93 47.01 9.62
C VAL A 17 -31.64 47.35 8.87
N LYS A 18 -31.68 48.36 8.00
CA LYS A 18 -30.51 48.82 7.25
C LYS A 18 -29.83 49.96 7.99
N VAL A 19 -28.72 49.68 8.66
CA VAL A 19 -27.88 50.70 9.33
C VAL A 19 -26.92 51.34 8.33
N GLN A 20 -26.98 52.66 8.18
CA GLN A 20 -26.06 53.42 7.33
C GLN A 20 -24.94 54.06 8.18
N ASP A 21 -24.00 53.25 8.65
CA ASP A 21 -22.79 53.71 9.36
C ASP A 21 -21.54 53.14 8.66
N ALA A 22 -20.62 54.03 8.26
CA ALA A 22 -19.38 53.65 7.58
C ALA A 22 -18.44 52.81 8.46
N ARG A 23 -18.41 53.05 9.78
CA ARG A 23 -17.55 52.33 10.74
C ARG A 23 -17.96 50.87 10.84
N LEU A 24 -19.25 50.62 11.06
CA LEU A 24 -19.84 49.27 11.10
C LEU A 24 -19.75 48.59 9.74
N GLY A 25 -20.01 49.35 8.66
CA GLY A 25 -19.90 48.84 7.29
C GLY A 25 -18.49 48.35 6.95
N VAL A 26 -17.45 49.16 7.23
CA VAL A 26 -16.06 48.77 7.00
C VAL A 26 -15.67 47.56 7.85
N LEU A 27 -16.04 47.55 9.13
CA LEU A 27 -15.75 46.44 10.03
C LEU A 27 -16.40 45.12 9.55
N TYR A 28 -17.68 45.17 9.17
CA TYR A 28 -18.40 44.02 8.64
C TYR A 28 -17.78 43.51 7.35
N ARG A 29 -17.42 44.39 6.41
CA ARG A 29 -16.74 44.00 5.16
C ARG A 29 -15.35 43.41 5.40
N LEU A 30 -14.61 43.91 6.39
CA LEU A 30 -13.32 43.37 6.77
C LEU A 30 -13.44 41.96 7.34
N PHE A 31 -14.42 41.70 8.23
CA PHE A 31 -14.68 40.35 8.71
C PHE A 31 -15.13 39.41 7.59
N GLN A 32 -16.03 39.86 6.71
CA GLN A 32 -16.44 39.07 5.54
C GLN A 32 -15.27 38.71 4.64
N LEU A 33 -14.38 39.66 4.34
CA LEU A 33 -13.20 39.43 3.50
C LEU A 33 -12.24 38.44 4.18
N THR A 34 -11.99 38.62 5.48
CA THR A 34 -11.11 37.74 6.26
C THR A 34 -11.65 36.31 6.29
N ILE A 35 -12.95 36.13 6.52
CA ILE A 35 -13.62 34.83 6.50
C ILE A 35 -13.58 34.22 5.10
N ALA A 36 -13.84 35.00 4.05
CA ALA A 36 -13.78 34.51 2.68
C ALA A 36 -12.36 34.01 2.31
N VAL A 37 -11.32 34.78 2.66
CA VAL A 37 -9.92 34.37 2.46
C VAL A 37 -9.60 33.11 3.26
N TYR A 38 -10.05 33.03 4.51
CA TYR A 38 -9.88 31.85 5.35
C TYR A 38 -10.53 30.60 4.73
N ILE A 39 -11.78 30.70 4.28
CA ILE A 39 -12.51 29.58 3.63
C ILE A 39 -11.81 29.14 2.35
N ILE A 40 -11.42 30.09 1.50
CA ILE A 40 -10.69 29.79 0.26
C ILE A 40 -9.38 29.08 0.58
N ALA A 41 -8.61 29.60 1.55
CA ALA A 41 -7.38 28.97 1.99
C ALA A 41 -7.63 27.57 2.54
N GLU A 42 -8.69 27.36 3.31
CA GLU A 42 -9.02 26.05 3.87
C GLU A 42 -9.42 25.04 2.78
N ILE A 43 -10.23 25.45 1.80
CA ILE A 43 -10.62 24.62 0.65
C ILE A 43 -9.39 24.16 -0.15
N PHE A 44 -8.43 25.05 -0.40
CA PHE A 44 -7.23 24.71 -1.17
C PHE A 44 -6.16 23.98 -0.36
N LEU A 45 -5.97 24.32 0.92
CA LEU A 45 -4.91 23.72 1.75
C LEU A 45 -5.33 22.37 2.33
N LYS A 46 -6.59 22.22 2.74
CA LYS A 46 -7.12 20.97 3.31
C LYS A 46 -7.89 20.12 2.31
N GLU A 47 -8.03 20.59 1.07
CA GLU A 47 -8.69 19.86 -0.03
C GLU A 47 -10.08 19.34 0.36
N LEU A 48 -10.94 20.16 1.00
CA LEU A 48 -12.25 19.73 1.53
C LEU A 48 -13.19 19.10 0.48
N TYR A 49 -12.95 19.37 -0.80
CA TYR A 49 -13.69 18.78 -1.91
C TYR A 49 -13.26 17.34 -2.24
N PHE A 50 -12.20 16.85 -1.62
CA PHE A 50 -11.54 15.61 -1.95
C PHE A 50 -11.67 14.62 -0.79
N GLN A 51 -12.36 13.51 -1.03
CA GLN A 51 -12.50 12.47 -0.02
C GLN A 51 -11.28 11.57 -0.09
N THR A 52 -10.34 11.75 0.86
CA THR A 52 -9.16 10.89 0.97
C THR A 52 -9.38 9.75 1.94
N GLU A 53 -8.83 8.59 1.61
CA GLU A 53 -8.85 7.39 2.44
C GLU A 53 -7.57 6.56 2.25
N PRO A 54 -7.19 5.73 3.24
CA PRO A 54 -6.13 4.75 3.04
C PRO A 54 -6.59 3.72 1.99
N PRO A 55 -5.72 3.31 1.05
CA PRO A 55 -6.05 2.31 0.06
C PRO A 55 -6.34 0.95 0.73
N VAL A 56 -7.37 0.26 0.25
CA VAL A 56 -7.60 -1.14 0.61
C VAL A 56 -6.68 -1.99 -0.26
N PRO A 57 -5.82 -2.84 0.35
CA PRO A 57 -4.94 -3.72 -0.40
C PRO A 57 -5.72 -4.62 -1.36
N GLY A 58 -5.40 -4.56 -2.65
CA GLY A 58 -5.97 -5.46 -3.65
C GLY A 58 -5.12 -6.72 -3.86
N ALA A 59 -5.30 -7.38 -5.00
CA ALA A 59 -4.51 -8.55 -5.35
C ALA A 59 -3.11 -8.15 -5.79
N VAL A 60 -2.09 -8.87 -5.34
CA VAL A 60 -0.72 -8.79 -5.87
C VAL A 60 -0.37 -10.15 -6.42
N ARG A 61 -0.11 -10.22 -7.72
CA ARG A 61 0.29 -11.42 -8.44
C ARG A 61 1.71 -11.25 -8.93
N ILE A 62 2.47 -12.32 -8.79
CA ILE A 62 3.90 -12.35 -9.09
C ILE A 62 4.14 -13.52 -10.03
N THR A 63 4.86 -13.28 -11.11
CA THR A 63 5.30 -14.34 -12.02
C THR A 63 6.78 -14.19 -12.32
N LEU A 64 7.47 -15.31 -12.41
CA LEU A 64 8.89 -15.37 -12.69
C LEU A 64 9.11 -15.96 -14.08
N GLN A 65 10.07 -15.41 -14.84
CA GLN A 65 10.49 -15.92 -16.12
C GLN A 65 12.02 -16.07 -16.16
N ALA A 66 12.48 -17.23 -16.64
CA ALA A 66 13.89 -17.53 -16.82
C ALA A 66 14.47 -16.75 -18.02
N PRO A 67 15.77 -16.40 -17.99
CA PRO A 67 16.45 -15.78 -19.13
C PRO A 67 16.61 -16.78 -20.29
N ASP A 68 16.75 -16.26 -21.52
CA ASP A 68 16.91 -17.09 -22.73
C ASP A 68 18.24 -17.86 -22.74
N ASN A 69 19.30 -17.29 -22.15
CA ASN A 69 20.61 -17.90 -22.05
C ASN A 69 21.02 -17.98 -20.58
N LEU A 70 21.27 -19.19 -20.08
CA LEU A 70 21.76 -19.42 -18.72
C LEU A 70 23.28 -19.32 -18.71
N ILE A 71 23.83 -18.43 -17.87
CA ILE A 71 25.27 -18.29 -17.68
C ILE A 71 25.65 -19.01 -16.37
N THR A 72 26.90 -19.46 -16.25
CA THR A 72 27.43 -20.00 -14.99
C THR A 72 28.16 -18.87 -14.25
N PRO A 73 27.62 -18.34 -13.13
CA PRO A 73 28.27 -17.27 -12.40
C PRO A 73 29.58 -17.69 -11.72
N SER A 74 30.41 -16.71 -11.38
CA SER A 74 31.71 -16.94 -10.72
C SER A 74 31.60 -17.66 -9.38
N TYR A 75 30.51 -17.42 -8.62
CA TYR A 75 30.27 -18.06 -7.32
C TYR A 75 30.04 -19.58 -7.41
N CYS A 76 29.71 -20.10 -8.60
CA CYS A 76 29.54 -21.54 -8.83
C CYS A 76 30.85 -22.32 -8.84
N ASN A 77 31.98 -21.63 -9.02
CA ASN A 77 33.32 -22.23 -8.95
C ASN A 77 33.83 -22.38 -7.51
N GLY A 78 33.00 -22.04 -6.51
CA GLY A 78 33.33 -22.11 -5.10
C GLY A 78 33.16 -23.51 -4.49
N PRO A 79 33.19 -23.61 -3.14
CA PRO A 79 33.07 -24.88 -2.43
C PRO A 79 31.66 -25.50 -2.50
N ILE A 80 30.65 -24.71 -2.87
CA ILE A 80 29.26 -25.14 -3.01
C ILE A 80 28.95 -25.16 -4.52
N PRO A 81 28.54 -26.31 -5.10
CA PRO A 81 28.24 -26.41 -6.52
C PRO A 81 26.94 -25.67 -6.87
N CYS A 82 26.75 -25.37 -8.16
CA CYS A 82 25.51 -24.82 -8.67
C CYS A 82 24.66 -25.84 -9.40
N THR A 83 23.34 -25.63 -9.37
CA THR A 83 22.35 -26.31 -10.18
C THR A 83 21.49 -25.29 -10.92
N PHE A 84 20.92 -25.68 -12.07
CA PHE A 84 20.07 -24.84 -12.88
C PHE A 84 18.63 -25.28 -12.71
N TRP A 85 17.80 -24.37 -12.23
CA TRP A 85 16.36 -24.57 -12.03
C TRP A 85 15.58 -23.62 -12.92
N GLY A 86 14.40 -24.03 -13.37
CA GLY A 86 13.48 -23.17 -14.09
C GLY A 86 12.70 -22.27 -13.14
N ALA A 87 11.89 -21.37 -13.73
CA ALA A 87 11.12 -20.41 -12.96
C ALA A 87 10.11 -21.06 -12.00
N ASN A 88 9.49 -22.17 -12.41
CA ASN A 88 8.49 -22.88 -11.60
C ASN A 88 9.12 -23.66 -10.44
N GLU A 89 10.36 -24.12 -10.58
CA GLU A 89 11.07 -24.79 -9.49
C GLU A 89 11.64 -23.78 -8.47
N ILE A 90 12.00 -22.58 -8.92
CA ILE A 90 12.57 -21.51 -8.08
C ILE A 90 11.49 -20.81 -7.25
N LEU A 91 10.37 -20.43 -7.88
CA LEU A 91 9.27 -19.72 -7.24
C LEU A 91 8.40 -20.70 -6.44
N TYR A 92 8.46 -20.60 -5.11
CA TYR A 92 7.73 -21.50 -4.22
C TYR A 92 7.07 -20.74 -3.05
N PRO A 93 5.80 -20.98 -2.71
CA PRO A 93 4.80 -21.59 -3.58
C PRO A 93 4.57 -20.71 -4.82
N SER A 94 4.08 -21.30 -5.90
CA SER A 94 3.77 -20.57 -7.14
C SER A 94 2.59 -19.61 -7.00
N ASP A 95 1.77 -19.77 -5.96
CA ASP A 95 0.63 -18.91 -5.64
C ASP A 95 0.81 -18.26 -4.27
N GLY A 96 1.50 -17.12 -4.25
CA GLY A 96 1.73 -16.31 -3.05
C GLY A 96 1.02 -14.97 -3.17
N ALA A 97 -0.08 -14.79 -2.45
CA ALA A 97 -0.77 -13.50 -2.38
C ALA A 97 0.09 -12.47 -1.65
N GLY A 98 0.64 -11.49 -2.38
CA GLY A 98 1.48 -10.43 -1.79
C GLY A 98 2.84 -10.88 -1.26
N VAL A 99 3.24 -12.13 -1.52
CA VAL A 99 4.55 -12.66 -1.14
C VAL A 99 5.11 -13.53 -2.26
N ALA A 100 6.40 -13.43 -2.52
CA ALA A 100 7.10 -14.37 -3.39
C ALA A 100 8.36 -14.85 -2.71
N PHE A 101 8.67 -16.13 -2.92
CA PHE A 101 9.92 -16.70 -2.46
C PHE A 101 10.66 -17.36 -3.61
N PHE A 102 11.89 -16.92 -3.81
CA PHE A 102 12.81 -17.41 -4.83
C PHE A 102 13.92 -18.21 -4.17
N THR A 103 14.05 -19.46 -4.58
CA THR A 103 15.09 -20.34 -4.06
C THR A 103 16.47 -19.92 -4.62
N THR A 104 17.42 -19.61 -3.75
CA THR A 104 18.83 -19.33 -4.12
C THR A 104 19.76 -20.45 -3.71
N ARG A 105 19.37 -21.25 -2.73
CA ARG A 105 20.09 -22.44 -2.27
C ARG A 105 19.11 -23.55 -1.95
N THR A 106 19.48 -24.77 -2.30
CA THR A 106 18.69 -25.96 -2.05
C THR A 106 19.55 -27.14 -1.58
N SER A 107 18.95 -28.05 -0.83
CA SER A 107 19.46 -29.40 -0.62
C SER A 107 18.30 -30.38 -0.60
N VAL A 108 18.47 -31.52 -1.27
CA VAL A 108 17.42 -32.53 -1.42
C VAL A 108 17.88 -33.84 -0.83
N THR A 109 17.08 -34.38 0.07
CA THR A 109 17.36 -35.65 0.75
C THR A 109 16.13 -36.54 0.68
N ASN A 110 16.30 -37.74 0.14
CA ASN A 110 15.27 -38.76 0.14
C ASN A 110 15.42 -39.67 1.36
N TYR A 111 14.30 -39.97 1.97
CA TYR A 111 14.17 -40.88 3.09
C TYR A 111 13.33 -42.07 2.65
N PRO A 112 13.87 -43.30 2.70
CA PRO A 112 13.12 -44.48 2.36
C PRO A 112 11.95 -44.67 3.33
N ASN A 113 10.95 -45.42 2.87
CA ASN A 113 9.76 -45.72 3.65
C ASN A 113 10.11 -46.36 5.00
N GLN A 114 9.43 -45.89 6.05
CA GLN A 114 9.55 -46.49 7.37
C GLN A 114 8.74 -47.79 7.42
N PRO A 115 9.34 -48.93 7.80
CA PRO A 115 8.63 -50.20 7.86
C PRO A 115 7.37 -50.10 8.75
N GLY A 116 6.20 -50.34 8.17
CA GLY A 116 4.91 -50.34 8.89
C GLY A 116 4.22 -48.98 9.04
N CYS A 117 4.82 -47.87 8.60
CA CYS A 117 4.22 -46.54 8.70
C CYS A 117 3.83 -46.01 7.33
N ASN A 118 2.52 -45.89 7.07
CA ASN A 118 1.96 -45.21 5.90
C ASN A 118 1.11 -44.01 6.36
N THR A 119 1.54 -42.79 5.98
CA THR A 119 0.90 -41.52 6.36
C THR A 119 -0.48 -41.32 5.74
N LEU A 120 -0.84 -42.13 4.74
CA LEU A 120 -2.16 -42.13 4.10
C LEU A 120 -3.15 -43.10 4.76
N ARG A 121 -2.76 -43.76 5.85
CA ARG A 121 -3.66 -44.62 6.65
C ARG A 121 -4.12 -43.89 7.90
N VAL A 122 -5.31 -44.26 8.37
CA VAL A 122 -5.84 -43.79 9.66
C VAL A 122 -4.91 -44.30 10.76
N SER A 123 -4.24 -43.36 11.43
CA SER A 123 -3.39 -43.63 12.59
C SER A 123 -4.16 -43.31 13.87
N SER A 124 -3.72 -43.90 14.98
CA SER A 124 -4.22 -43.60 16.32
C SER A 124 -3.10 -43.02 17.18
N PRO A 125 -3.39 -42.30 18.28
CA PRO A 125 -2.35 -41.82 19.18
C PRO A 125 -1.45 -42.93 19.76
N ALA A 126 -1.91 -44.18 19.77
CA ALA A 126 -1.14 -45.35 20.21
C ALA A 126 -0.15 -45.87 19.15
N ASP A 127 -0.34 -45.50 17.88
CA ASP A 127 0.57 -45.81 16.76
C ASP A 127 0.66 -44.60 15.81
N PRO A 128 1.35 -43.52 16.23
CA PRO A 128 1.43 -42.30 15.46
C PRO A 128 2.38 -42.49 14.27
N CYS A 129 1.82 -42.63 13.08
CA CYS A 129 2.58 -42.69 11.84
C CYS A 129 2.72 -41.29 11.23
N PHE A 130 3.87 -40.66 11.48
CA PHE A 130 4.27 -39.41 10.84
C PHE A 130 5.74 -39.49 10.42
N PHE A 131 6.10 -38.72 9.40
CA PHE A 131 7.46 -38.69 8.87
C PHE A 131 8.48 -38.30 9.96
N LYS A 132 9.48 -39.16 10.19
CA LYS A 132 10.64 -38.87 11.04
C LYS A 132 11.92 -39.03 10.21
N PRO A 133 12.81 -38.03 10.18
CA PRO A 133 14.11 -38.18 9.53
C PRO A 133 14.88 -39.34 10.15
N THR A 134 15.30 -40.30 9.32
CA THR A 134 16.13 -41.44 9.73
C THR A 134 17.56 -41.27 9.22
N ASN A 135 18.51 -42.01 9.82
CA ASN A 135 19.91 -41.98 9.38
C ASN A 135 20.12 -42.68 8.02
N ASN A 136 19.16 -43.49 7.57
CA ASN A 136 19.22 -44.20 6.29
C ASN A 136 18.71 -43.32 5.14
N ASN A 137 19.24 -42.11 5.02
CA ASN A 137 18.81 -41.16 4.00
C ASN A 137 19.77 -41.16 2.80
N VAL A 138 19.26 -40.72 1.65
CA VAL A 138 20.03 -40.60 0.41
C VAL A 138 19.99 -39.14 -0.02
N THR A 139 21.15 -38.50 -0.04
CA THR A 139 21.29 -37.14 -0.58
C THR A 139 21.15 -37.20 -2.10
N ILE A 140 20.03 -36.69 -2.62
CA ILE A 140 19.79 -36.56 -4.06
C ILE A 140 20.56 -35.35 -4.60
N LEU A 141 20.46 -34.23 -3.90
CA LEU A 141 21.14 -32.99 -4.24
C LEU A 141 21.90 -32.50 -3.01
N PRO A 142 23.24 -32.48 -3.02
CA PRO A 142 23.99 -31.85 -1.94
C PRO A 142 23.66 -30.36 -1.86
N LYS A 143 24.06 -29.71 -0.77
CA LYS A 143 23.93 -28.24 -0.63
C LYS A 143 24.47 -27.58 -1.90
N SER A 144 23.58 -26.95 -2.67
CA SER A 144 23.89 -26.37 -3.99
C SER A 144 23.19 -25.02 -4.14
N TYR A 145 23.83 -24.09 -4.84
CA TYR A 145 23.23 -22.81 -5.22
C TYR A 145 22.42 -22.93 -6.50
N ILE A 146 21.43 -22.08 -6.65
CA ILE A 146 20.77 -21.85 -7.93
C ILE A 146 21.62 -20.87 -8.73
N ALA A 147 21.98 -21.27 -9.95
CA ALA A 147 22.75 -20.43 -10.85
C ALA A 147 21.89 -19.28 -11.39
N ASP A 148 22.51 -18.10 -11.49
CA ASP A 148 22.05 -16.97 -12.30
C ASP A 148 20.68 -16.40 -11.91
N ILE A 149 20.33 -16.46 -10.62
CA ILE A 149 19.02 -16.02 -10.11
C ILE A 149 18.80 -14.52 -10.31
N GLU A 150 19.86 -13.73 -10.32
CA GLU A 150 19.84 -12.28 -10.50
C GLU A 150 19.28 -11.82 -11.85
N ASP A 151 19.50 -12.61 -12.89
CA ASP A 151 19.09 -12.31 -14.27
C ASP A 151 17.67 -12.78 -14.60
N PHE A 152 16.99 -13.45 -13.65
CA PHE A 152 15.59 -13.78 -13.81
C PHE A 152 14.72 -12.53 -13.83
N THR A 153 13.66 -12.60 -14.64
CA THR A 153 12.72 -11.50 -14.81
C THR A 153 11.46 -11.74 -14.00
N LEU A 154 11.11 -10.75 -13.19
CA LEU A 154 9.99 -10.71 -12.29
C LEU A 154 8.93 -9.78 -12.87
N MET A 155 7.70 -10.28 -13.04
CA MET A 155 6.54 -9.44 -13.31
C MET A 155 5.68 -9.30 -12.05
N VAL A 156 5.36 -8.07 -11.70
CA VAL A 156 4.49 -7.69 -10.59
C VAL A 156 3.22 -7.05 -11.13
N GLU A 157 2.09 -7.66 -10.81
CA GLU A 157 0.77 -7.14 -11.09
C GLU A 157 0.10 -6.82 -9.76
N HIS A 158 -0.43 -5.60 -9.61
CA HIS A 158 -1.18 -5.25 -8.42
C HIS A 158 -2.42 -4.44 -8.73
N SER A 159 -3.42 -4.59 -7.88
CA SER A 159 -4.61 -3.75 -7.88
C SER A 159 -4.80 -3.09 -6.53
N VAL A 160 -5.48 -1.95 -6.55
CA VAL A 160 -5.83 -1.18 -5.36
C VAL A 160 -7.30 -0.78 -5.44
N ARG A 161 -7.96 -0.67 -4.28
CA ARG A 161 -9.36 -0.28 -4.19
C ARG A 161 -9.60 0.76 -3.09
N GLY A 162 -10.55 1.65 -3.32
CA GLY A 162 -11.18 2.46 -2.30
C GLY A 162 -12.20 1.69 -1.45
N LYS A 163 -12.38 2.11 -0.20
CA LYS A 163 -13.41 1.58 0.69
C LYS A 163 -14.70 2.38 0.55
N ALA A 164 -14.61 3.69 0.70
CA ALA A 164 -15.72 4.63 0.57
C ALA A 164 -15.84 5.18 -0.86
N THR A 165 -14.71 5.23 -1.58
CA THR A 165 -14.64 5.73 -2.96
C THR A 165 -14.89 4.63 -3.99
N SER A 166 -15.22 5.03 -5.22
CA SER A 166 -15.47 4.11 -6.34
C SER A 166 -14.20 3.55 -6.99
N ILE A 167 -13.03 3.94 -6.48
CA ILE A 167 -11.72 3.62 -7.02
C ILE A 167 -11.48 2.10 -7.02
N ALA A 168 -11.24 1.53 -8.19
CA ALA A 168 -10.77 0.15 -8.36
C ALA A 168 -9.87 0.09 -9.60
N ILE A 169 -8.55 0.10 -9.40
CA ILE A 169 -7.59 0.31 -10.49
C ILE A 169 -6.47 -0.73 -10.41
N ARG A 170 -6.03 -1.19 -11.58
CA ARG A 170 -4.86 -2.07 -11.78
C ARG A 170 -3.62 -1.26 -12.14
N ASN A 171 -2.43 -1.76 -11.79
CA ASN A 171 -1.16 -1.07 -12.01
C ASN A 171 -0.88 -0.72 -13.48
N GLY A 172 -1.31 -1.56 -14.43
CA GLY A 172 -1.18 -1.25 -15.86
C GLY A 172 -1.85 0.06 -16.31
N LEU A 173 -2.84 0.56 -15.56
CA LEU A 173 -3.54 1.83 -15.83
C LEU A 173 -3.00 3.01 -15.01
N MET A 174 -1.98 2.79 -14.18
CA MET A 174 -1.36 3.82 -13.35
C MET A 174 0.10 4.03 -13.78
N ASP A 175 0.61 5.24 -13.58
CA ASP A 175 2.04 5.50 -13.71
C ASP A 175 2.73 5.20 -12.38
N GLY A 176 3.86 4.51 -12.45
CA GLY A 176 4.64 4.07 -11.31
C GLY A 176 6.09 4.52 -11.36
N GLU A 177 6.81 4.28 -10.26
CA GLU A 177 8.27 4.35 -10.26
C GLU A 177 8.89 3.36 -9.28
N LEU A 178 10.09 2.89 -9.60
CA LEU A 178 10.96 2.14 -8.70
C LEU A 178 11.95 3.10 -8.06
N VAL A 179 11.96 3.13 -6.73
CA VAL A 179 12.80 4.01 -5.93
C VAL A 179 13.85 3.16 -5.22
N SER A 180 15.09 3.64 -5.17
CA SER A 180 16.15 3.02 -4.37
C SER A 180 15.93 3.23 -2.88
N PHE A 181 16.56 2.41 -2.04
CA PHE A 181 16.65 2.58 -0.59
C PHE A 181 17.16 3.97 -0.16
N ASN A 182 17.93 4.66 -1.03
CA ASN A 182 18.39 6.04 -0.82
C ASN A 182 17.37 7.13 -1.20
N GLY A 183 16.19 6.76 -1.67
CA GLY A 183 15.13 7.68 -2.09
C GLY A 183 15.26 8.20 -3.53
N THR A 184 16.28 7.77 -4.29
CA THR A 184 16.45 8.15 -5.70
C THR A 184 15.60 7.28 -6.61
N THR A 185 14.85 7.89 -7.53
CA THR A 185 14.12 7.15 -8.57
C THR A 185 15.11 6.46 -9.53
N ILE A 186 15.06 5.13 -9.60
CA ILE A 186 15.88 4.32 -10.50
C ILE A 186 15.23 4.27 -11.88
N ARG A 187 13.92 4.00 -11.92
CA ARG A 187 13.18 3.77 -13.15
C ARG A 187 11.74 4.24 -13.01
N LYS A 188 11.22 4.92 -14.03
CA LYS A 188 9.80 5.24 -14.17
C LYS A 188 9.08 4.14 -14.93
N LEU A 189 7.86 3.84 -14.50
CA LEU A 189 7.00 2.77 -15.02
C LEU A 189 5.75 3.42 -15.59
N THR A 190 5.84 3.86 -16.83
CA THR A 190 4.71 4.39 -17.60
C THR A 190 4.23 3.36 -18.61
N ASN A 191 3.04 3.57 -19.17
CA ASN A 191 2.50 2.74 -20.25
C ASN A 191 3.52 2.56 -21.41
N ALA A 192 4.22 3.64 -21.78
CA ALA A 192 5.26 3.59 -22.81
C ALA A 192 6.44 2.67 -22.42
N THR A 193 6.88 2.70 -21.16
CA THR A 193 7.97 1.82 -20.70
C THR A 193 7.56 0.37 -20.55
N ARG A 194 6.29 0.09 -20.21
CA ARG A 194 5.77 -1.30 -20.10
C ARG A 194 5.66 -1.95 -21.47
N THR A 195 5.13 -1.22 -22.44
CA THR A 195 4.90 -1.74 -23.79
C THR A 195 6.14 -1.71 -24.69
N ALA A 196 7.24 -1.10 -24.24
CA ALA A 196 8.48 -0.98 -25.01
C ALA A 196 9.09 -2.34 -25.39
N ILE A 197 9.03 -3.33 -24.50
CA ILE A 197 9.60 -4.66 -24.71
C ILE A 197 8.51 -5.65 -25.14
N ASN A 198 7.34 -5.59 -24.51
CA ASN A 198 6.22 -6.45 -24.83
C ASN A 198 4.92 -5.63 -24.90
N PRO A 199 4.31 -5.46 -26.08
CA PRO A 199 3.07 -4.70 -26.24
C PRO A 199 1.86 -5.25 -25.46
N ARG A 200 1.97 -6.48 -24.92
CA ARG A 200 0.96 -7.13 -24.08
C ARG A 200 1.37 -7.21 -22.60
N ALA A 201 2.43 -6.50 -22.21
CA ALA A 201 2.84 -6.44 -20.81
C ALA A 201 1.83 -5.62 -20.01
N ASP A 202 1.09 -6.35 -19.19
CA ASP A 202 -0.04 -5.86 -18.42
C ASP A 202 0.34 -5.56 -16.94
N GLY A 203 1.59 -5.85 -16.58
CA GLY A 203 2.22 -5.61 -15.28
C GLY A 203 3.61 -4.99 -15.38
N ASP A 204 4.26 -4.77 -14.24
CA ASP A 204 5.59 -4.16 -14.17
C ASP A 204 6.67 -5.23 -14.18
N ILE A 205 7.67 -5.08 -15.04
CA ILE A 205 8.73 -6.08 -15.23
C ILE A 205 10.07 -5.53 -14.72
N PHE A 206 10.71 -6.30 -13.86
CA PHE A 206 12.02 -6.03 -13.24
C PHE A 206 12.93 -7.25 -13.36
N SER A 207 14.25 -7.07 -13.34
CA SER A 207 15.13 -8.19 -13.00
C SER A 207 15.23 -8.35 -11.49
N ILE A 208 15.55 -9.55 -11.01
CA ILE A 208 15.84 -9.77 -9.58
C ILE A 208 17.00 -8.88 -9.13
N GLN A 209 18.02 -8.70 -9.97
CA GLN A 209 19.13 -7.77 -9.73
C GLN A 209 18.65 -6.32 -9.52
N GLU A 210 17.70 -5.84 -10.33
CA GLU A 210 17.16 -4.48 -10.20
C GLU A 210 16.46 -4.29 -8.85
N ILE A 211 15.69 -5.27 -8.38
CA ILE A 211 15.05 -5.23 -7.05
C ILE A 211 16.08 -5.32 -5.92
N LEU A 212 17.09 -6.18 -6.04
CA LEU A 212 18.15 -6.31 -5.04
C LEU A 212 18.94 -5.00 -4.89
N THR A 213 19.37 -4.41 -6.00
CA THR A 213 20.08 -3.13 -6.00
C THR A 213 19.21 -1.98 -5.49
N ALA A 214 17.92 -1.97 -5.85
CA ALA A 214 16.97 -1.00 -5.32
C ALA A 214 16.79 -1.15 -3.80
N ALA A 215 16.78 -2.37 -3.27
CA ALA A 215 16.70 -2.65 -1.84
C ALA A 215 17.99 -2.35 -1.05
N GLY A 216 19.11 -2.11 -1.73
CA GLY A 216 20.44 -2.01 -1.10
C GLY A 216 21.03 -3.37 -0.73
N ALA A 217 20.55 -4.45 -1.34
CA ALA A 217 20.98 -5.81 -1.09
C ALA A 217 22.03 -6.29 -2.09
N ASN A 218 22.94 -7.14 -1.62
CA ASN A 218 23.77 -7.98 -2.47
C ASN A 218 23.81 -9.39 -1.86
N LEU A 219 23.50 -10.41 -2.66
CA LEU A 219 23.39 -11.80 -2.19
C LEU A 219 24.73 -12.38 -1.73
N ASP A 220 25.84 -11.89 -2.26
CA ASP A 220 27.19 -12.36 -1.92
C ASP A 220 27.79 -11.64 -0.71
N SER A 221 27.09 -10.64 -0.16
CA SER A 221 27.48 -10.00 1.10
C SER A 221 27.23 -10.93 2.30
N PRO A 222 28.00 -10.78 3.40
CA PRO A 222 27.79 -11.52 4.63
C PRO A 222 26.37 -11.31 5.19
N SER A 223 25.74 -12.40 5.61
CA SER A 223 24.40 -12.37 6.19
C SER A 223 24.39 -11.77 7.59
N THR A 224 23.41 -10.91 7.85
CA THR A 224 23.15 -10.34 9.18
C THR A 224 22.28 -11.23 10.06
N ALA A 225 21.72 -12.32 9.51
CA ALA A 225 20.79 -13.18 10.23
C ALA A 225 21.42 -13.86 11.46
N PRO A 226 20.72 -13.98 12.60
CA PRO A 226 21.21 -14.71 13.77
C PRO A 226 21.47 -16.20 13.50
N GLY A 227 20.71 -16.80 12.58
CA GLY A 227 20.84 -18.21 12.18
C GLY A 227 22.02 -18.49 11.26
N ALA A 228 22.62 -17.44 10.66
CA ALA A 228 23.72 -17.58 9.74
C ALA A 228 25.04 -17.87 10.47
N ASN A 229 25.87 -18.73 9.88
CA ASN A 229 27.18 -19.05 10.43
C ASN A 229 28.19 -17.92 10.15
N LYS A 230 28.33 -17.02 11.13
CA LYS A 230 29.24 -15.87 11.07
C LYS A 230 30.72 -16.26 11.04
N ALA A 231 31.08 -17.42 11.60
CA ALA A 231 32.47 -17.88 11.61
C ALA A 231 32.96 -18.28 10.21
N THR A 232 32.05 -18.80 9.37
CA THR A 232 32.35 -19.16 7.98
C THR A 232 32.03 -18.05 6.99
N GLY A 233 31.56 -16.89 7.45
CA GLY A 233 31.15 -15.78 6.58
C GLY A 233 29.97 -16.13 5.68
N GLU A 234 28.94 -16.81 6.21
CA GLU A 234 27.78 -17.22 5.42
C GLU A 234 27.09 -16.00 4.76
N THR A 235 26.86 -16.09 3.45
CA THR A 235 26.27 -15.00 2.64
C THR A 235 24.74 -15.04 2.61
N TYR A 236 24.12 -13.93 2.22
CA TYR A 236 22.65 -13.88 2.02
C TYR A 236 22.15 -14.91 1.00
N ARG A 237 22.96 -15.28 0.00
CA ARG A 237 22.67 -16.35 -0.96
C ARG A 237 22.47 -17.72 -0.27
N SER A 238 23.19 -17.98 0.81
CA SER A 238 23.12 -19.25 1.57
C SER A 238 22.08 -19.22 2.68
N SER A 239 22.04 -18.14 3.48
CA SER A 239 21.09 -18.04 4.60
C SER A 239 19.66 -17.75 4.14
N GLY A 240 19.52 -17.00 3.04
CA GLY A 240 18.28 -16.35 2.64
C GLY A 240 18.22 -14.90 3.13
N ILE A 241 17.35 -14.11 2.50
CA ILE A 241 17.17 -12.68 2.74
C ILE A 241 15.69 -12.31 2.63
N VAL A 242 15.22 -11.36 3.45
CA VAL A 242 13.86 -10.84 3.38
C VAL A 242 13.87 -9.39 2.93
N ILE A 243 13.13 -9.09 1.86
CA ILE A 243 12.98 -7.75 1.31
C ILE A 243 11.51 -7.38 1.38
N VAL A 244 11.22 -6.27 2.05
CA VAL A 244 9.88 -5.69 2.09
C VAL A 244 9.79 -4.63 1.00
N ILE A 245 8.74 -4.69 0.19
CA ILE A 245 8.49 -3.75 -0.89
C ILE A 245 7.17 -3.05 -0.58
N ILE A 246 7.26 -1.79 -0.16
CA ILE A 246 6.07 -0.96 0.02
C ILE A 246 5.65 -0.41 -1.34
N ILE A 247 4.40 -0.66 -1.72
CA ILE A 247 3.74 -0.02 -2.85
C ILE A 247 2.98 1.18 -2.28
N GLU A 248 3.54 2.37 -2.42
CA GLU A 248 2.95 3.62 -1.95
C GLU A 248 2.06 4.23 -3.04
N TYR A 249 0.75 4.35 -2.81
CA TYR A 249 -0.21 4.99 -3.72
C TYR A 249 -0.47 6.45 -3.32
N LYS A 250 -0.47 7.35 -4.32
CA LYS A 250 -0.84 8.77 -4.14
C LYS A 250 -1.54 9.32 -5.39
N ASN A 251 -2.43 10.28 -5.20
CA ASN A 251 -2.95 11.06 -6.32
C ASN A 251 -1.86 11.96 -6.91
N VAL A 252 -1.85 12.11 -8.24
CA VAL A 252 -0.86 12.92 -8.94
C VAL A 252 -1.08 14.41 -8.61
N PRO A 253 -0.01 15.16 -8.27
CA PRO A 253 -0.13 16.60 -8.07
C PRO A 253 -0.73 17.28 -9.31
N PHE A 254 -1.71 18.17 -9.10
CA PHE A 254 -2.42 18.91 -10.16
C PHE A 254 -3.26 18.07 -11.14
N LYS A 255 -3.29 16.74 -10.99
CA LYS A 255 -4.17 15.81 -11.71
C LYS A 255 -4.75 14.79 -10.74
N LYS A 256 -5.60 15.28 -9.84
CA LYS A 256 -6.08 14.49 -8.70
C LYS A 256 -6.93 13.27 -9.10
N ASP A 257 -7.46 13.24 -10.31
CA ASP A 257 -8.19 12.08 -10.85
C ASP A 257 -7.26 10.92 -11.26
N GLU A 258 -5.96 11.19 -11.43
CA GLU A 258 -4.94 10.18 -11.73
C GLU A 258 -4.26 9.71 -10.44
N ILE A 259 -4.09 8.40 -10.29
CA ILE A 259 -3.38 7.77 -9.17
C ILE A 259 -2.05 7.24 -9.70
N SER A 260 -0.98 7.52 -8.98
CA SER A 260 0.35 6.96 -9.21
C SER A 260 0.79 6.11 -8.03
N TYR A 261 1.81 5.29 -8.25
CA TYR A 261 2.37 4.45 -7.21
C TYR A 261 3.91 4.40 -7.24
N ARG A 262 4.51 4.01 -6.12
CA ARG A 262 5.97 3.93 -5.97
C ARG A 262 6.34 2.62 -5.30
N TYR A 263 7.28 1.88 -5.86
CA TYR A 263 7.90 0.73 -5.20
C TYR A 263 9.06 1.22 -4.34
N LEU A 264 8.99 0.93 -3.04
CA LEU A 264 10.00 1.24 -2.03
C LEU A 264 10.54 -0.08 -1.45
N PRO A 265 11.46 -0.76 -2.15
CA PRO A 265 12.13 -1.96 -1.66
C PRO A 265 13.14 -1.63 -0.56
N GLN A 266 13.16 -2.44 0.50
CA GLN A 266 14.11 -2.32 1.59
C GLN A 266 14.42 -3.69 2.20
N VAL A 267 15.70 -3.97 2.47
CA VAL A 267 16.14 -5.15 3.22
C VAL A 267 15.74 -5.01 4.69
N ILE A 268 15.26 -6.11 5.28
CA ILE A 268 15.06 -6.18 6.73
C ILE A 268 16.23 -6.91 7.36
N ASP A 269 17.09 -6.16 8.04
CA ASP A 269 18.29 -6.70 8.69
C ASP A 269 17.94 -7.78 9.73
N GLY A 270 18.76 -8.83 9.76
CA GLY A 270 18.60 -9.93 10.71
C GLY A 270 17.56 -10.99 10.31
N ASN A 271 16.78 -10.78 9.25
CA ASN A 271 15.80 -11.75 8.78
C ASN A 271 16.38 -12.66 7.69
N GLU A 272 16.40 -13.96 7.98
CA GLU A 272 16.55 -15.01 6.97
C GLU A 272 15.21 -15.65 6.63
N TYR A 273 15.13 -16.29 5.48
CA TYR A 273 13.96 -17.07 5.13
C TYR A 273 14.33 -18.40 4.47
N LYS A 274 13.71 -19.47 5.00
CA LYS A 274 13.85 -20.84 4.53
C LYS A 274 12.52 -21.56 4.59
N VAL A 275 12.38 -22.55 3.72
CA VAL A 275 11.19 -23.41 3.62
C VAL A 275 11.65 -24.84 3.42
N VAL A 276 11.10 -25.76 4.21
CA VAL A 276 11.28 -27.18 4.01
C VAL A 276 10.00 -27.75 3.43
N GLU A 277 10.10 -28.26 2.21
CA GLU A 277 9.03 -28.97 1.52
C GLU A 277 9.21 -30.48 1.76
N ASN A 278 8.12 -31.17 2.09
CA ASN A 278 8.12 -32.63 2.26
C ASN A 278 7.20 -33.27 1.22
N ILE A 279 7.79 -33.99 0.27
CA ILE A 279 7.08 -34.68 -0.80
C ILE A 279 7.01 -36.16 -0.46
N TYR A 280 5.80 -36.65 -0.17
CA TYR A 280 5.55 -38.08 0.05
C TYR A 280 5.31 -38.79 -1.29
N ASN A 281 6.11 -39.82 -1.59
CA ASN A 281 5.92 -40.68 -2.74
C ASN A 281 4.96 -41.83 -2.38
N THR A 282 3.84 -41.89 -3.09
CA THR A 282 2.77 -42.86 -2.81
C THR A 282 3.09 -44.29 -3.26
N THR A 283 4.07 -44.45 -4.16
CA THR A 283 4.40 -45.75 -4.76
C THR A 283 5.31 -46.58 -3.86
N ASP A 284 6.38 -45.98 -3.34
CA ASP A 284 7.34 -46.64 -2.45
C ASP A 284 7.15 -46.28 -0.97
N GLY A 285 6.38 -45.23 -0.67
CA GLY A 285 6.21 -44.68 0.67
C GLY A 285 7.40 -43.84 1.15
N SER A 286 8.35 -43.51 0.27
CA SER A 286 9.49 -42.65 0.59
C SER A 286 9.05 -41.20 0.75
N SER A 287 9.83 -40.41 1.48
CA SER A 287 9.60 -38.97 1.65
C SER A 287 10.84 -38.21 1.21
N THR A 288 10.66 -37.23 0.32
CA THR A 288 11.74 -36.37 -0.16
C THR A 288 11.61 -35.01 0.50
N LEU A 289 12.63 -34.63 1.28
CA LEU A 289 12.75 -33.31 1.84
C LEU A 289 13.54 -32.41 0.91
N ILE A 290 12.97 -31.26 0.59
CA ILE A 290 13.62 -30.18 -0.16
C ILE A 290 13.77 -29.01 0.81
N ASP A 291 15.00 -28.77 1.27
CA ASP A 291 15.34 -27.63 2.12
C ASP A 291 15.77 -26.45 1.24
N ARG A 292 14.92 -25.41 1.19
CA ARG A 292 15.06 -24.24 0.32
C ARG A 292 15.40 -23.02 1.17
N HIS A 293 16.42 -22.29 0.74
CA HIS A 293 16.78 -20.97 1.27
C HIS A 293 16.79 -19.96 0.12
N GLY A 294 16.49 -18.70 0.41
CA GLY A 294 16.61 -17.65 -0.59
C GLY A 294 15.86 -16.37 -0.31
N ILE A 295 15.44 -15.71 -1.37
CA ILE A 295 14.92 -14.35 -1.35
C ILE A 295 13.42 -14.41 -1.09
N ARG A 296 12.96 -13.82 0.01
CA ARG A 296 11.54 -13.59 0.26
C ARG A 296 11.20 -12.13 0.02
N LEU A 297 10.38 -11.88 -1.00
CA LEU A 297 9.76 -10.58 -1.23
C LEU A 297 8.41 -10.51 -0.53
N VAL A 298 8.16 -9.44 0.21
CA VAL A 298 6.89 -9.17 0.88
C VAL A 298 6.36 -7.83 0.40
N PHE A 299 5.24 -7.84 -0.32
CA PHE A 299 4.61 -6.64 -0.85
C PHE A 299 3.59 -6.09 0.15
N GLN A 300 3.69 -4.80 0.45
CA GLN A 300 2.77 -4.10 1.35
C GLN A 300 2.18 -2.89 0.64
N GLN A 301 0.86 -2.84 0.52
CA GLN A 301 0.17 -1.72 -0.10
C GLN A 301 -0.13 -0.65 0.95
N HIS A 302 0.30 0.59 0.70
CA HIS A 302 0.13 1.72 1.61
C HIS A 302 -0.10 3.02 0.83
N GLY A 303 -0.50 4.09 1.51
CA GLY A 303 -0.59 5.43 0.93
C GLY A 303 -1.92 6.11 1.23
N THR A 304 -2.27 7.06 0.36
CA THR A 304 -3.51 7.84 0.47
C THR A 304 -4.06 8.04 -0.93
N ILE A 305 -5.26 7.54 -1.16
CA ILE A 305 -5.99 7.74 -2.41
C ILE A 305 -7.24 8.55 -2.10
N GLY A 306 -7.67 9.36 -3.06
CA GLY A 306 -8.96 10.04 -2.96
C GLY A 306 -9.55 10.30 -4.32
N GLU A 307 -10.82 10.69 -4.30
CA GLU A 307 -11.55 11.18 -5.46
C GLU A 307 -12.34 12.44 -5.09
N PHE A 308 -12.71 13.21 -6.11
CA PHE A 308 -13.58 14.37 -5.91
C PHE A 308 -14.96 13.89 -5.42
N GLN A 309 -15.44 14.48 -4.32
CA GLN A 309 -16.76 14.19 -3.78
C GLN A 309 -17.56 15.47 -3.60
N PHE A 310 -18.64 15.61 -4.37
CA PHE A 310 -19.50 16.80 -4.32
C PHE A 310 -20.13 17.02 -2.93
N ILE A 311 -20.48 15.94 -2.23
CA ILE A 311 -21.04 16.01 -0.88
C ILE A 311 -20.00 16.55 0.13
N ALA A 312 -18.72 16.16 -0.01
CA ALA A 312 -17.65 16.70 0.83
C ALA A 312 -17.44 18.20 0.60
N LEU A 313 -17.47 18.64 -0.67
CA LEU A 313 -17.44 20.06 -1.00
C LEU A 313 -18.63 20.82 -0.38
N LEU A 314 -19.85 20.29 -0.54
CA LEU A 314 -21.05 20.96 -0.04
C LEU A 314 -21.05 21.04 1.49
N THR A 315 -20.66 19.98 2.19
CA THR A 315 -20.57 19.99 3.67
C THR A 315 -19.51 20.99 4.15
N GLY A 316 -18.35 21.06 3.49
CA GLY A 316 -17.34 22.08 3.74
C GLY A 316 -17.86 23.51 3.52
N LEU A 317 -18.62 23.74 2.45
CA LEU A 317 -19.24 25.04 2.16
C LEU A 317 -20.32 25.40 3.19
N VAL A 318 -21.17 24.46 3.60
CA VAL A 318 -22.20 24.70 4.62
C VAL A 318 -21.57 25.08 5.96
N ALA A 319 -20.52 24.37 6.38
CA ALA A 319 -19.75 24.72 7.57
C ALA A 319 -19.16 26.14 7.45
N SER A 320 -18.69 26.50 6.26
CA SER A 320 -18.13 27.82 5.95
C SER A 320 -19.17 28.95 6.00
N VAL A 321 -20.41 28.72 5.56
CA VAL A 321 -21.50 29.70 5.63
C VAL A 321 -21.84 30.06 7.08
N ALA A 322 -21.72 29.11 8.01
CA ALA A 322 -21.96 29.38 9.43
C ALA A 322 -20.99 30.43 10.01
N LEU A 323 -19.73 30.47 9.55
CA LEU A 323 -18.76 31.48 10.00
C LEU A 323 -19.18 32.91 9.62
N PHE A 324 -19.84 33.10 8.47
CA PHE A 324 -20.34 34.43 8.10
C PHE A 324 -21.39 34.95 9.08
N LYS A 325 -22.21 34.06 9.67
CA LYS A 325 -23.18 34.46 10.69
C LYS A 325 -22.50 34.92 11.98
N VAL A 326 -21.36 34.31 12.33
CA VAL A 326 -20.55 34.74 13.49
C VAL A 326 -20.06 36.17 13.31
N ALA A 327 -19.62 36.56 12.10
CA ALA A 327 -19.22 37.95 11.82
C ALA A 327 -20.37 38.94 12.00
N GLU A 328 -21.58 38.58 11.55
CA GLU A 328 -22.77 39.41 11.77
C GLU A 328 -23.03 39.61 13.26
N VAL A 329 -23.05 38.53 14.05
CA VAL A 329 -23.27 38.58 15.50
C VAL A 329 -22.21 39.43 16.21
N LEU A 330 -20.94 39.34 15.79
CA LEU A 330 -19.87 40.17 16.35
C LEU A 330 -20.07 41.66 16.06
N VAL A 331 -20.46 42.02 14.83
CA VAL A 331 -20.75 43.41 14.47
C VAL A 331 -21.99 43.91 15.22
N GLU A 332 -23.02 43.07 15.38
CA GLU A 332 -24.20 43.42 16.17
C GLU A 332 -23.86 43.65 17.65
N LEU A 333 -22.99 42.81 18.23
CA LEU A 333 -22.53 42.98 19.61
C LEU A 333 -21.79 44.31 19.78
N ILE A 334 -20.94 44.67 18.80
CA ILE A 334 -20.24 45.95 18.78
C ILE A 334 -21.22 47.12 18.63
N MET A 335 -22.17 47.01 17.71
CA MET A 335 -23.19 48.02 17.46
C MET A 335 -24.02 48.33 18.71
N LEU A 336 -24.45 47.29 19.44
CA LEU A 336 -25.36 47.43 20.58
C LEU A 336 -24.65 47.72 21.91
N ASN A 337 -23.36 47.41 22.06
CA ASN A 337 -22.68 47.56 23.35
C ASN A 337 -21.56 48.61 23.35
N LEU A 338 -20.83 48.78 22.25
CA LEU A 338 -19.61 49.60 22.20
C LEU A 338 -19.79 50.98 21.56
N LEU A 339 -20.72 51.14 20.61
CA LEU A 339 -20.89 52.43 19.94
C LEU A 339 -21.59 53.47 20.84
N PRO A 340 -21.24 54.76 20.72
CA PRO A 340 -21.92 55.84 21.45
C PRO A 340 -23.42 55.90 21.16
N GLU A 341 -23.81 55.59 19.93
CA GLU A 341 -25.20 55.64 19.45
C GLU A 341 -26.01 54.36 19.79
N ARG A 342 -25.50 53.47 20.65
CA ARG A 342 -26.11 52.17 20.97
C ARG A 342 -27.59 52.21 21.34
N ASN A 343 -28.03 53.21 22.10
CA ASN A 343 -29.42 53.32 22.53
C ASN A 343 -30.37 53.53 21.32
N GLN A 344 -29.91 54.27 20.30
CA GLN A 344 -30.68 54.47 19.07
C GLN A 344 -30.76 53.18 18.25
N TYR A 345 -29.66 52.40 18.20
CA TYR A 345 -29.67 51.10 17.54
C TYR A 345 -30.58 50.09 18.25
N GLU A 346 -30.62 50.13 19.59
CA GLU A 346 -31.44 49.26 20.42
C GLU A 346 -32.94 49.51 20.19
N GLU A 347 -33.39 50.77 20.24
CA GLU A 347 -34.79 51.15 19.98
C GLU A 347 -35.29 50.75 18.59
N ILE A 348 -34.42 50.80 17.58
CA ILE A 348 -34.79 50.44 16.20
C ILE A 348 -34.79 48.92 16.01
N LYS A 349 -33.88 48.20 16.68
CA LYS A 349 -33.73 46.75 16.53
C LYS A 349 -34.75 45.96 17.34
N TYR A 350 -35.04 46.38 18.57
CA TYR A 350 -35.92 45.66 19.48
C TYR A 350 -37.24 46.41 19.66
N TYR A 351 -38.35 45.71 19.45
CA TYR A 351 -39.67 46.18 19.84
C TYR A 351 -40.01 45.50 21.18
N GLU A 352 -40.08 46.28 22.25
CA GLU A 352 -40.53 45.76 23.55
C GLU A 352 -42.05 45.55 23.52
N ILE A 353 -42.49 44.31 23.73
CA ILE A 353 -43.89 43.99 23.95
C ILE A 353 -44.02 43.67 25.44
N LYS A 354 -44.74 44.51 26.19
CA LYS A 354 -45.08 44.21 27.58
C LYS A 354 -46.22 43.20 27.58
N HIS A 355 -46.05 42.12 28.34
CA HIS A 355 -47.16 41.24 28.65
C HIS A 355 -48.04 41.98 29.67
N ASP A 356 -49.28 42.29 29.30
CA ASP A 356 -50.28 42.73 30.28
C ASP A 356 -50.63 41.52 31.15
N ASP A 357 -50.38 41.63 32.46
CA ASP A 357 -50.83 40.69 33.51
C ASP A 357 -52.33 40.87 33.81
#